data_AF-A0A085LID5-F1
#
_entry.id   AF-A0A085LID5-F1
#
_cell.length_a   1.000
_cell.length_b   1.000
_cell.length_c   1.000
_cell.angle_alpha   90.00
_cell.angle_beta   90.00
_cell.angle_gamma   90.00
#
_symmetry.space_group_name_H-M   'P 1'
#
loop_
_entity.id
_entity.type
_entity.pdbx_description
1 polymer ?
#
loop_
_entity_poly.entity_id
_entity_poly.type
_entity_poly.pdbx_seq_one_letter_code
_entity_poly.pdbx_strand_id
1 'polypeptide(L)'
;MNMGRKADILLTVHDIRGFEKAVRRLLTEYKEHNKVCRLLFVALSNASEYPEVKRVADVKFGIMTQCFMQRALLDVVMNQSAITATNLALKINMKMG
;
A
#
# COMPACT_ATOMS: atom_id res chain seq x y z
N MET A 1 -10.58 -10.44 14.69
CA MET A 1 -9.57 -10.74 13.65
C MET A 1 -8.20 -10.50 14.25
N ASN A 2 -7.42 -11.55 14.52
CA ASN A 2 -6.03 -11.40 14.97
C ASN A 2 -5.15 -11.10 13.76
N MET A 3 -5.06 -9.83 13.35
CA MET A 3 -4.01 -9.42 12.43
C MET A 3 -2.67 -9.49 13.17
N GLY A 4 -1.71 -10.24 12.63
CA GLY A 4 -0.34 -10.23 13.15
C GLY A 4 0.20 -8.79 13.16
N ARG A 5 0.98 -8.43 14.19
CA ARG A 5 1.55 -7.07 14.33
C ARG A 5 2.65 -6.75 13.29
N LYS A 6 2.98 -7.69 12.40
CA LYS A 6 4.01 -7.53 11.36
C LYS A 6 3.36 -7.55 9.99
N ALA A 7 3.80 -6.64 9.12
CA ALA A 7 3.47 -6.70 7.70
C ALA A 7 4.03 -8.00 7.11
N ASP A 8 3.24 -8.67 6.26
CA ASP A 8 3.67 -9.92 5.62
C ASP A 8 4.93 -9.71 4.76
N ILE A 9 5.01 -8.58 4.04
CA ILE A 9 6.13 -8.22 3.17
C ILE A 9 6.28 -6.69 3.14
N LEU A 10 7.50 -6.18 3.26
CA LEU A 10 7.86 -4.77 3.05
C LEU A 10 8.92 -4.69 1.94
N LEU A 11 8.64 -3.91 0.89
CA LEU A 11 9.55 -3.73 -0.25
C LEU A 11 9.84 -2.25 -0.46
N THR A 12 11.11 -1.90 -0.52
CA THR A 12 11.56 -0.55 -0.91
C THR A 12 11.66 -0.49 -2.42
N VAL A 13 11.10 0.56 -3.03
CA VAL A 13 11.13 0.80 -4.47
C VAL A 13 11.59 2.23 -4.72
N HIS A 14 12.41 2.42 -5.75
CA HIS A 14 13.04 3.72 -6.06
C HIS A 14 12.47 4.38 -7.31
N ASP A 15 11.80 3.62 -8.17
CA ASP A 15 11.18 4.12 -9.40
C ASP A 15 9.95 3.28 -9.77
N ILE A 16 9.22 3.72 -10.81
CA ILE A 16 7.99 3.06 -11.26
C ILE A 16 8.23 1.66 -11.83
N ARG A 17 9.41 1.38 -12.40
CA ARG A 17 9.77 0.05 -12.91
C ARG A 17 10.03 -0.91 -11.75
N GLY A 18 10.68 -0.43 -10.70
CA GLY A 18 10.88 -1.11 -9.44
C GLY A 18 9.54 -1.40 -8.76
N PHE A 19 8.63 -0.42 -8.72
CA PHE A 19 7.26 -0.62 -8.25
C PHE A 19 6.56 -1.73 -9.02
N GLU A 20 6.59 -1.70 -10.35
CA GLU A 20 5.96 -2.74 -11.17
C GLU A 20 6.53 -4.14 -10.86
N LYS A 21 7.86 -4.28 -10.79
CA LYS A 21 8.52 -5.54 -10.46
C LYS A 21 8.13 -6.02 -9.06
N ALA A 22 8.06 -5.11 -8.08
CA ALA A 22 7.67 -5.42 -6.71
C ALA A 22 6.23 -5.92 -6.63
N VAL A 23 5.28 -5.25 -7.29
CA VAL A 23 3.87 -5.67 -7.34
C VAL A 23 3.75 -7.05 -8.00
N ARG A 24 4.42 -7.27 -9.13
CA ARG A 24 4.43 -8.56 -9.81
C ARG A 24 4.94 -9.67 -8.89
N ARG A 25 6.09 -9.46 -8.24
CA ARG A 25 6.68 -10.42 -7.31
C ARG A 25 5.70 -10.74 -6.16
N LEU A 26 5.12 -9.72 -5.54
CA LEU A 26 4.20 -9.90 -4.41
C LEU A 26 2.95 -10.69 -4.80
N LEU A 27 2.33 -10.35 -5.94
CA LEU A 27 1.15 -11.06 -6.41
C LEU A 27 1.46 -12.51 -6.79
N THR A 28 2.63 -12.78 -7.38
CA THR A 28 3.10 -14.15 -7.65
C THR A 28 3.27 -14.94 -6.35
N GLU A 29 3.98 -14.38 -5.36
CA GLU A 29 4.21 -15.04 -4.06
C GLU A 29 2.89 -15.32 -3.33
N TYR A 30 1.96 -14.37 -3.32
CA TYR A 30 0.63 -14.58 -2.76
C TYR A 30 -0.11 -15.73 -3.47
N LYS A 31 -0.07 -15.76 -4.80
CA LYS A 31 -0.70 -16.83 -5.59
C LYS A 31 -0.09 -18.20 -5.29
N GLU A 32 1.24 -18.29 -5.21
CA GLU A 32 1.96 -19.53 -4.88
C GLU A 32 1.60 -20.07 -3.49
N HIS A 33 1.32 -19.18 -2.54
CA HIS A 33 0.88 -19.53 -1.19
C HIS A 33 -0.66 -19.67 -1.05
N ASN A 34 -1.42 -19.70 -2.14
CA ASN A 34 -2.90 -19.73 -2.14
C ASN A 34 -3.53 -18.59 -1.31
N LYS A 35 -2.89 -17.41 -1.30
CA LYS A 35 -3.38 -16.18 -0.68
C LYS A 35 -3.91 -15.22 -1.73
N VAL A 36 -4.89 -14.40 -1.36
CA VAL A 36 -5.43 -13.33 -2.20
C VAL A 36 -4.98 -11.99 -1.65
N CYS A 37 -4.21 -11.24 -2.45
CA CYS A 37 -3.90 -9.85 -2.12
C CYS A 37 -5.12 -8.98 -2.50
N ARG A 38 -5.75 -8.33 -1.52
CA ARG A 38 -6.91 -7.43 -1.77
C ARG A 38 -6.52 -5.95 -1.84
N LEU A 39 -5.50 -5.55 -1.10
CA LEU A 39 -5.10 -4.16 -0.96
C LEU A 39 -3.58 -4.05 -0.77
N LEU A 40 -2.95 -3.17 -1.53
CA LEU A 40 -1.55 -2.80 -1.36
C LEU A 40 -1.43 -1.45 -0.67
N PHE A 41 -0.66 -1.40 0.41
CA PHE A 41 -0.27 -0.15 1.06
C PHE A 41 0.98 0.40 0.37
N VAL A 42 0.91 1.63 -0.12
CA VAL A 42 2.02 2.25 -0.84
C VAL A 42 2.39 3.56 -0.18
N ALA A 43 3.58 3.60 0.42
CA ALA A 43 4.18 4.82 0.95
C ALA A 43 4.83 5.60 -0.19
N LEU A 44 4.32 6.80 -0.48
CA LEU A 44 4.86 7.69 -1.50
C LEU A 44 5.84 8.68 -0.87
N SER A 45 6.92 8.95 -1.60
CA SER A 45 7.89 9.99 -1.23
C SER A 45 7.41 11.35 -1.73
N ASN A 46 6.78 11.38 -2.91
CA ASN A 46 6.22 12.59 -3.52
C ASN A 46 4.80 12.34 -4.04
N ALA A 47 3.92 13.36 -3.93
CA ALA A 47 2.57 13.31 -4.48
C ALA A 47 2.57 13.15 -6.02
N SER A 48 3.61 13.59 -6.72
CA SER A 48 3.74 13.43 -8.18
C SER A 48 3.86 11.97 -8.62
N GLU A 49 4.22 11.04 -7.73
CA GLU A 49 4.32 9.60 -8.01
C GLU A 49 2.94 8.94 -8.09
N TYR A 50 1.92 9.55 -7.46
CA TYR A 50 0.60 8.96 -7.29
C TYR A 50 -0.07 8.53 -8.61
N PRO A 51 -0.13 9.36 -9.67
CA PRO A 51 -0.85 9.00 -10.90
C PRO A 51 -0.28 7.76 -11.57
N GLU A 52 1.06 7.66 -11.65
CA GLU A 52 1.73 6.51 -12.28
C GLU A 52 1.60 5.24 -11.43
N VAL A 53 1.79 5.34 -10.11
CA VAL A 53 1.56 4.22 -9.18
C VAL A 53 0.13 3.71 -9.32
N LYS A 54 -0.85 4.62 -9.36
CA LYS A 54 -2.27 4.27 -9.48
C LYS A 54 -2.57 3.64 -10.83
N ARG A 55 -2.04 4.19 -11.92
CA ARG A 55 -2.18 3.65 -13.29
C ARG A 55 -1.62 2.24 -13.38
N VAL A 56 -0.40 2.00 -12.88
CA VAL A 56 0.22 0.67 -12.91
C VAL A 56 -0.59 -0.32 -12.08
N ALA A 57 -0.97 0.02 -10.86
CA ALA A 57 -1.71 -0.90 -10.00
C ALA A 57 -3.11 -1.24 -10.55
N ASP A 58 -3.88 -0.24 -10.95
CA ASP A 58 -5.28 -0.42 -11.37
C ASP A 58 -5.36 -1.02 -12.78
N VAL A 59 -4.62 -0.46 -13.75
CA VAL A 59 -4.75 -0.84 -15.16
C VAL A 59 -3.98 -2.10 -15.48
N LYS A 60 -2.77 -2.25 -14.93
CA LYS A 60 -1.88 -3.37 -15.30
C LYS A 60 -2.10 -4.61 -14.44
N PHE A 61 -2.38 -4.41 -13.16
CA PHE A 61 -2.49 -5.51 -12.20
C PHE A 61 -3.90 -5.71 -11.63
N GLY A 62 -4.81 -4.77 -11.84
CA GLY A 62 -6.17 -4.84 -11.30
C GLY A 62 -6.21 -4.90 -9.77
N ILE A 63 -5.21 -4.33 -9.08
CA ILE A 63 -5.08 -4.40 -7.62
C ILE A 63 -5.36 -3.05 -6.98
N MET A 64 -6.16 -3.06 -5.90
CA MET A 64 -6.43 -1.84 -5.16
C MET A 64 -5.20 -1.39 -4.38
N THR A 65 -4.97 -0.08 -4.37
CA THR A 65 -3.88 0.56 -3.62
C THR A 65 -4.42 1.55 -2.61
N GLN A 66 -3.82 1.58 -1.42
CA GLN A 66 -3.94 2.65 -0.43
C GLN A 66 -2.61 3.40 -0.38
N CYS A 67 -2.53 4.48 -1.16
CA CYS A 67 -1.38 5.37 -1.13
C CYS A 67 -1.47 6.34 0.05
N PHE A 68 -0.33 6.62 0.66
CA PHE A 68 -0.18 7.67 1.67
C PHE A 68 1.23 8.24 1.59
N MET A 69 1.42 9.49 2.01
CA MET A 69 2.77 10.07 2.06
C MET A 69 3.56 9.47 3.20
N GLN A 70 4.86 9.21 3.02
CA GLN A 70 5.71 8.67 4.08
C GLN A 70 5.68 9.53 5.36
N ARG A 71 5.59 10.86 5.23
CA ARG A 71 5.39 11.78 6.36
C ARG A 71 4.13 11.48 7.18
N ALA A 72 3.06 10.99 6.55
CA ALA A 72 1.82 10.66 7.27
C ALA A 72 2.01 9.45 8.20
N LEU A 73 2.91 8.52 7.87
CA LEU A 73 3.31 7.47 8.82
C LEU A 73 4.11 8.05 9.97
N LEU A 74 5.03 8.97 9.71
CA LEU A 74 5.78 9.65 10.78
C LEU A 74 4.84 10.38 11.73
N ASP A 75 3.82 11.07 11.21
CA ASP A 75 2.81 11.75 12.04
C ASP A 75 1.99 10.79 12.91
N VAL A 76 1.68 9.60 12.41
CA VAL A 76 0.95 8.59 13.19
C VAL A 76 1.86 7.95 14.24
N VAL A 77 3.08 7.59 13.87
CA VAL A 77 3.98 6.83 14.76
C VAL A 77 4.68 7.73 15.78
N MET A 78 5.16 8.90 15.36
CA MET A 78 5.92 9.84 16.20
C MET A 78 5.00 10.83 16.92
N ASN A 79 4.04 11.42 16.21
CA ASN A 79 3.18 12.47 16.76
C ASN A 79 1.86 11.92 17.34
N GLN A 80 1.70 10.59 17.38
CA GLN A 80 0.49 9.89 17.85
C GLN A 80 -0.81 10.50 17.29
N SER A 81 -0.77 10.98 16.04
CA SER A 81 -1.92 11.69 15.46
C SER A 81 -3.08 10.72 15.21
N ALA A 82 -3.99 10.67 16.17
CA ALA A 82 -5.22 9.87 16.08
C ALA A 82 -6.05 10.30 14.87
N ILE A 83 -6.08 11.59 14.53
CA ILE A 83 -6.83 12.12 13.38
C ILE A 83 -6.30 11.54 12.07
N THR A 84 -4.98 11.55 11.87
CA THR A 84 -4.37 10.99 10.65
C THR A 84 -4.60 9.48 10.56
N ALA A 85 -4.50 8.77 11.67
CA ALA A 85 -4.78 7.34 11.74
C ALA A 85 -6.25 7.02 11.41
N THR A 86 -7.21 7.76 11.99
CA THR A 86 -8.64 7.61 11.71
C THR A 86 -8.97 7.91 10.25
N ASN A 87 -8.40 8.98 9.67
CA ASN A 87 -8.61 9.31 8.26
C ASN A 87 -8.08 8.23 7.31
N LEU A 88 -6.94 7.60 7.66
CA LEU A 88 -6.43 6.45 6.91
C LEU A 88 -7.34 5.23 7.06
N ALA A 89 -7.79 4.93 8.27
CA ALA A 89 -8.69 3.82 8.54
C ALA A 89 -10.02 3.95 7.78
N LEU A 90 -10.62 5.15 7.75
CA LEU A 90 -11.85 5.43 7.00
C LEU A 90 -11.67 5.20 5.49
N LYS A 91 -10.52 5.62 4.93
CA LYS A 91 -10.22 5.38 3.50
C LYS A 91 -10.03 3.90 3.18
N ILE A 92 -9.41 3.14 4.08
CA ILE A 92 -9.28 1.69 3.94
C ILE A 92 -10.66 1.03 4.00
N ASN A 93 -11.50 1.43 4.96
CA ASN A 93 -12.85 0.90 5.12
C ASN A 93 -13.68 1.08 3.86
N MET A 94 -13.70 2.30 3.28
CA MET A 94 -14.43 2.56 2.04
C MET A 94 -13.95 1.74 0.83
N LYS A 95 -12.69 1.28 0.82
CA LYS A 95 -12.15 0.45 -0.28
C LYS A 95 -12.46 -1.03 -0.14
N MET A 96 -12.64 -1.50 1.09
CA MET A 96 -12.84 -2.91 1.37
C MET A 96 -14.32 -3.33 1.40
N GLY A 97 -15.23 -2.34 1.41
CA GLY A 97 -16.67 -2.55 1.59
C GLY A 97 -17.01 -2.87 3.04
#